data_AF-A0A931YFG7-F1
#
_entry.id   AF-A0A931YFG7-F1
#
_cell.length_a   1.000
_cell.length_b   1.000
_cell.length_c   1.000
_cell.angle_alpha   90.00
_cell.angle_beta   90.00
_cell.angle_gamma   90.00
#
_symmetry.space_group_name_H-M   'P 1'
#
loop_
_entity.id
_entity.type
_entity.pdbx_description
1 polymer ?
#
loop_
_entity_poly.entity_id
_entity_poly.type
_entity_poly.pdbx_seq_one_letter_code
_entity_poly.pdbx_strand_id
1 'polypeptide(L)'
;MSDVVDEIRGAYARFGIHVEAPATYGTYYRLRCARCATMVGNVGDRLLPGMIQALLDEQFDLYAAGLLGCACGHQAERARALDAPRAEAARQQLA
;
A
#
# COMPACT_ATOMS: atom_id res chain seq x y z
N MET A 1 -20.97 -0.60 6.70
CA MET A 1 -19.65 -0.90 6.12
C MET A 1 -18.74 -1.25 7.28
N SER A 2 -17.93 -2.30 7.16
CA SER A 2 -17.09 -2.77 8.27
C SER A 2 -15.98 -1.76 8.54
N ASP A 3 -15.82 -1.32 9.80
CA ASP A 3 -14.79 -0.37 10.24
C ASP A 3 -13.38 -0.77 9.77
N VAL A 4 -13.13 -2.08 9.65
CA VAL A 4 -11.87 -2.67 9.15
C VAL A 4 -11.59 -2.30 7.69
N VAL A 5 -12.61 -2.26 6.82
CA VAL A 5 -12.41 -1.94 5.39
C VAL A 5 -12.06 -0.48 5.22
N ASP A 6 -12.66 0.40 6.02
CA ASP A 6 -12.36 1.83 6.00
C ASP A 6 -10.97 2.11 6.59
N GLU A 7 -10.55 1.35 7.61
CA GLU A 7 -9.16 1.35 8.08
C GLU A 7 -8.18 0.95 6.97
N ILE A 8 -8.45 -0.17 6.26
CA ILE A 8 -7.61 -0.65 5.16
C ILE A 8 -7.51 0.40 4.05
N ARG A 9 -8.64 1.03 3.68
CA ARG A 9 -8.68 2.12 2.69
C ARG A 9 -7.81 3.30 3.11
N GLY A 10 -7.98 3.77 4.35
CA GLY A 10 -7.20 4.88 4.88
C GLY A 10 -5.70 4.58 4.92
N ALA A 11 -5.33 3.36 5.30
CA ALA A 11 -3.96 2.91 5.37
C ALA A 11 -3.28 2.92 3.99
N TYR A 12 -3.88 2.25 2.99
CA TYR A 12 -3.34 2.19 1.63
C TYR A 12 -3.35 3.55 0.92
N ALA A 13 -4.30 4.44 1.23
CA ALA A 13 -4.35 5.78 0.65
C ALA A 13 -3.08 6.60 0.94
N ARG A 14 -2.40 6.37 2.08
CA ARG A 14 -1.13 7.03 2.42
C ARG A 14 -0.06 6.79 1.35
N PHE A 15 -0.01 5.58 0.81
CA PHE A 15 0.91 5.14 -0.25
C PHE A 15 0.35 5.36 -1.68
N GLY A 16 -0.76 6.08 -1.84
CA GLY A 16 -1.35 6.32 -3.15
C GLY A 16 -1.93 5.04 -3.77
N ILE A 17 -2.53 4.20 -2.93
CA ILE A 17 -3.22 2.97 -3.35
C ILE A 17 -4.71 3.11 -3.06
N HIS A 18 -5.54 2.89 -4.09
CA HIS A 18 -6.98 2.77 -3.96
C HIS A 18 -7.39 1.32 -3.76
N VAL A 19 -8.27 1.10 -2.79
CA VAL A 19 -8.86 -0.21 -2.49
C VAL A 19 -10.23 -0.26 -3.15
N GLU A 20 -10.35 -1.01 -4.24
CA GLU A 20 -11.62 -1.16 -4.97
C GLU A 20 -12.61 -2.03 -4.18
N ALA A 21 -13.90 -1.97 -4.58
CA ALA A 21 -14.92 -2.89 -4.09
C ALA A 21 -14.49 -4.36 -4.32
N PRO A 22 -14.92 -5.30 -3.47
CA PRO A 22 -14.47 -6.67 -3.53
C PRO A 22 -14.76 -7.29 -4.90
N ALA A 23 -13.78 -8.03 -5.44
CA ALA A 23 -14.09 -8.98 -6.50
C ALA A 23 -15.01 -10.04 -5.87
N THR A 24 -16.08 -10.40 -6.57
CA THR A 24 -17.14 -11.34 -6.17
C THR A 24 -16.73 -12.32 -5.07
N TYR A 25 -17.54 -12.42 -4.00
CA TYR A 25 -17.35 -13.21 -2.76
C TYR A 25 -16.63 -12.52 -1.58
N GLY A 26 -16.40 -11.20 -1.63
CA GLY A 26 -16.24 -10.36 -0.42
C GLY A 26 -14.90 -10.48 0.33
N THR A 27 -14.08 -11.49 0.03
CA THR A 27 -12.88 -11.83 0.81
C THR A 27 -11.62 -11.11 0.37
N TYR A 28 -11.58 -10.54 -0.85
CA TYR A 28 -10.40 -9.85 -1.38
C TYR A 28 -10.78 -8.55 -2.10
N TYR A 29 -10.00 -7.50 -1.83
CA TYR A 29 -10.12 -6.17 -2.40
C TYR A 29 -8.94 -5.93 -3.33
N ARG A 30 -9.23 -5.39 -4.52
CA ARG A 30 -8.18 -5.06 -5.48
C ARG A 30 -7.49 -3.77 -5.09
N LEU A 31 -6.18 -3.77 -5.17
CA LEU A 31 -5.35 -2.60 -4.94
C LEU A 31 -4.98 -1.99 -6.29
N ARG A 32 -5.26 -0.71 -6.48
CA ARG A 32 -4.90 0.05 -7.67
C ARG A 32 -4.02 1.24 -7.35
N CYS A 33 -3.09 1.54 -8.24
CA CYS A 33 -2.32 2.77 -8.17
C CYS A 33 -3.23 3.98 -8.37
N ALA A 34 -3.18 4.96 -7.46
CA ALA A 34 -3.95 6.20 -7.55
C ALA A 34 -3.54 7.09 -8.74
N ARG A 35 -2.33 6.92 -9.27
CA ARG A 35 -1.82 7.71 -10.40
C ARG A 35 -2.23 7.16 -11.77
N CYS A 36 -2.02 5.87 -12.00
CA CYS A 36 -2.21 5.26 -13.34
C CYS A 36 -3.31 4.20 -13.40
N ALA A 37 -4.00 3.96 -12.28
CA ALA A 37 -5.05 2.94 -12.14
C ALA A 37 -4.62 1.49 -12.42
N THR A 38 -3.33 1.22 -12.64
CA THR A 38 -2.80 -0.14 -12.77
C THR A 38 -3.02 -0.92 -11.47
N MET A 39 -3.39 -2.19 -11.60
CA MET A 39 -3.52 -3.11 -10.48
C MET A 39 -2.13 -3.38 -9.86
N VAL A 40 -2.02 -3.22 -8.54
CA VAL A 40 -0.76 -3.41 -7.79
C VAL A 40 -0.82 -4.57 -6.79
N GLY A 41 -2.00 -5.17 -6.56
CA GLY A 41 -2.14 -6.32 -5.68
C GLY A 41 -3.59 -6.58 -5.25
N ASN A 42 -3.74 -7.44 -4.24
CA ASN A 42 -4.99 -7.71 -3.55
C ASN A 42 -4.74 -7.73 -2.04
N VAL A 43 -5.75 -7.37 -1.25
CA VAL A 43 -5.74 -7.48 0.22
C VAL A 43 -6.99 -8.21 0.69
N GLY A 44 -6.87 -9.07 1.70
CA GLY A 44 -8.02 -9.77 2.28
C GLY A 44 -8.73 -8.97 3.38
N ASP A 45 -10.03 -9.17 3.57
CA ASP A 45 -10.79 -8.58 4.71
C ASP A 45 -10.47 -9.21 6.07
N ARG A 46 -9.79 -10.37 6.10
CA ARG A 46 -9.44 -11.08 7.34
C ARG A 46 -8.31 -10.43 8.14
N LEU A 47 -7.88 -9.23 7.77
CA LEU A 47 -6.97 -8.44 8.61
C LEU A 47 -7.70 -8.03 9.89
N LEU A 48 -7.09 -8.30 11.04
CA LEU A 48 -7.61 -7.77 12.31
C LEU A 48 -7.38 -6.25 12.34
N PRO A 49 -8.21 -5.50 13.10
CA PRO A 49 -7.98 -4.08 13.33
C PRO A 49 -6.54 -3.80 13.77
N GLY A 50 -5.90 -2.79 13.19
CA GLY A 50 -4.52 -2.41 13.49
C GLY A 50 -3.44 -3.21 12.76
N MET A 51 -3.74 -4.38 12.17
CA MET A 51 -2.73 -5.17 11.45
C MET A 51 -2.26 -4.50 10.17
N ILE A 52 -3.13 -3.74 9.49
CA ILE A 52 -2.77 -3.11 8.22
C ILE A 52 -1.68 -2.05 8.39
N GLN A 53 -1.65 -1.35 9.53
CA GLN A 53 -0.60 -0.35 9.79
C GLN A 53 0.75 -1.02 9.94
N ALA A 54 0.84 -2.07 10.78
CA ALA A 54 2.08 -2.84 10.95
C ALA A 54 2.56 -3.44 9.61
N LEU A 55 1.64 -4.01 8.84
CA LEU A 55 1.94 -4.57 7.53
C LEU A 55 2.45 -3.52 6.53
N LEU A 56 1.93 -2.29 6.56
CA LEU A 56 2.42 -1.22 5.70
C LEU A 56 3.74 -0.63 6.19
N ASP A 57 3.97 -0.58 7.49
CA ASP A 57 5.25 -0.17 8.06
C ASP A 57 6.36 -1.15 7.70
N GLU A 58 6.09 -2.45 7.67
CA GLU A 58 7.01 -3.48 7.17
C GLU A 58 7.24 -3.36 5.66
N GLN A 59 6.21 -3.03 4.88
CA GLN A 59 6.31 -2.86 3.43
C GLN A 59 6.92 -1.51 2.99
N PHE A 60 7.08 -0.55 3.90
CA PHE A 60 7.53 0.80 3.58
C PHE A 60 8.85 0.78 2.79
N ASP A 61 9.83 0.00 3.26
CA ASP A 61 11.16 -0.01 2.66
C ASP A 61 11.13 -0.60 1.24
N LEU A 62 10.24 -1.57 0.99
CA LEU A 62 10.00 -2.13 -0.34
C LEU A 62 9.31 -1.12 -1.27
N TYR A 63 8.34 -0.34 -0.78
CA TYR A 63 7.75 0.74 -1.56
C TYR A 63 8.79 1.82 -1.88
N ALA A 64 9.61 2.21 -0.91
CA ALA A 64 10.65 3.23 -1.08
C ALA A 64 11.73 2.80 -2.09
N ALA A 65 12.12 1.52 -2.06
CA ALA A 65 13.06 0.92 -3.01
C ALA A 65 12.43 0.69 -4.41
N GLY A 66 11.11 0.83 -4.55
CA GLY A 66 10.40 0.51 -5.80
C GLY A 66 10.29 -0.99 -6.08
N LEU A 67 10.57 -1.84 -5.10
CA LEU A 67 10.46 -3.30 -5.17
C LEU A 67 9.01 -3.77 -4.95
N LEU A 68 8.17 -2.91 -4.40
CA LEU A 68 6.74 -3.12 -4.22
C LEU A 68 5.95 -1.91 -4.74
N GLY A 69 4.75 -2.16 -5.24
CA GLY A 69 3.85 -1.13 -5.76
C GLY A 69 3.88 -1.05 -7.28
N CYS A 70 3.53 0.12 -7.83
CA CYS A 70 3.40 0.30 -9.27
C CYS A 70 4.73 0.65 -9.93
N ALA A 71 4.99 0.07 -11.10
CA ALA A 71 6.12 0.43 -11.97
C ALA A 71 6.16 1.92 -12.38
N CYS A 72 5.05 2.67 -12.23
CA CYS A 72 5.06 4.13 -12.45
C CYS A 72 5.79 4.93 -11.36
N GLY A 73 6.27 4.28 -10.30
CA GLY A 73 7.06 4.91 -9.23
C GLY A 73 6.23 5.68 -8.19
N HIS A 74 4.91 5.73 -8.32
CA HIS A 74 4.07 6.55 -7.44
C HIS A 74 4.19 6.17 -5.96
N GLN A 75 4.19 4.87 -5.63
CA GLN A 75 4.32 4.41 -4.25
C GLN A 75 5.69 4.80 -3.64
N ALA A 76 6.77 4.76 -4.42
CA ALA A 76 8.10 5.17 -3.98
C ALA A 76 8.16 6.68 -3.70
N GLU A 77 7.55 7.50 -4.57
CA GLU A 77 7.41 8.94 -4.34
C GLU A 77 6.59 9.22 -3.07
N ARG A 78 5.50 8.48 -2.84
CA ARG A 78 4.67 8.60 -1.64
C ARG A 78 5.44 8.21 -0.38
N ALA A 79 6.19 7.11 -0.40
CA ALA A 79 7.04 6.69 0.71
C ALA A 79 8.09 7.77 1.05
N ARG A 80 8.76 8.35 0.04
CA ARG A 80 9.69 9.46 0.22
C ARG A 80 9.04 10.71 0.81
N ALA A 81 7.81 11.03 0.39
CA ALA A 81 7.07 12.15 0.95
C ALA A 81 6.62 11.93 2.41
N LEU A 82 6.43 10.67 2.82
CA LEU A 82 6.09 10.31 4.20
C LEU A 82 7.31 10.34 5.12
N ASP A 83 8.45 9.80 4.67
CA ASP A 83 9.70 9.76 5.42
C ASP A 83 10.90 9.68 4.46
N ALA A 84 11.45 10.84 4.12
CA ALA A 84 12.56 10.93 3.18
C ALA A 84 13.86 10.27 3.69
N PRO A 85 14.29 10.47 4.97
CA PRO A 85 15.43 9.77 5.52
C PRO A 85 15.32 8.24 5.44
N ARG A 86 14.19 7.67 5.87
CA ARG A 86 13.97 6.22 5.82
C ARG A 86 13.93 5.72 4.37
N ALA A 87 13.26 6.44 3.49
CA ALA A 87 13.14 6.04 2.09
C ALA A 87 14.51 6.01 1.37
N GLU A 88 15.41 6.94 1.69
CA GLU A 88 16.75 6.94 1.13
C GLU A 88 17.60 5.80 1.70
N ALA A 89 17.51 5.54 3.01
CA ALA A 89 18.19 4.39 3.62
C ALA A 89 17.72 3.06 3.01
N ALA A 90 16.41 2.87 2.84
CA ALA A 90 15.84 1.69 2.22
C ALA A 90 16.35 1.48 0.78
N ARG A 91 16.40 2.56 -0.02
CA ARG A 91 16.95 2.52 -1.39
C ARG A 91 18.41 2.12 -1.41
N GLN A 92 19.22 2.54 -0.45
CA GLN A 92 20.64 2.18 -0.40
C GLN A 92 20.87 0.73 0.06
N GLN A 93 20.02 0.22 0.96
CA GLN A 93 20.12 -1.13 1.50
C GLN A 93 19.61 -2.22 0.55
N LEU A 94 18.62 -1.88 -0.29
CA LEU A 94 17.90 -2.82 -1.14
C LEU A 94 18.20 -2.67 -2.65
N ALA A 95 19.11 -1.76 -3.03
CA ALA A 95 19.58 -1.58 -4.41
C ALA A 95 20.65 -2.59 -4.82
#